data_AF-A0A919W9Y0-F1
#
_entry.id   AF-A0A919W9Y0-F1
#
_cell.length_a   1.000
_cell.length_b   1.000
_cell.length_c   1.000
_cell.angle_alpha   90.00
_cell.angle_beta   90.00
_cell.angle_gamma   90.00
#
_symmetry.space_group_name_H-M   'P 1'
#
loop_
_entity.id
_entity.type
_entity.pdbx_description
1 polymer ?
#
loop_
_entity_poly.entity_id
_entity_poly.type
_entity_poly.pdbx_seq_one_letter_code
_entity_poly.pdbx_strand_id
1 'polypeptide(L)'
;MSVFRAANNVNRPPGPNAGPRDPYPINRQREEEPVPDGPTERIEDRPSRFRDRLAWLGMLVAVFALITSSIAALAAWQAMKVARMVAMAGEPVSHAEQESRTTGFAVSYAQEPLRVQVGCAAVLFVDLDEPRANADEKVSDLRYDSRCGTDLPRLTLGPGAVAGAQVKDLDLDAAGCARAIRNSPIGPGGGVEVRKGAVLCVLTAAQPAAMTLVEVTEVGRTGTAGMRATSWKVAG
;
A
#
# COMPACT_ATOMS: atom_id res chain seq x y z
N MET A 1 24.19 11.88 -38.60
CA MET A 1 24.21 13.24 -38.02
C MET A 1 22.94 13.96 -38.46
N SER A 2 21.99 14.16 -37.55
CA SER A 2 20.91 15.14 -37.74
C SER A 2 20.40 15.54 -36.36
N VAL A 3 20.47 16.83 -36.08
CA VAL A 3 20.23 17.44 -34.76
C VAL A 3 18.89 18.16 -34.86
N PHE A 4 17.86 17.66 -34.19
CA PHE A 4 16.62 18.41 -34.01
C PHE A 4 16.63 19.08 -32.63
N ARG A 5 16.97 20.37 -32.64
CA ARG A 5 16.65 21.32 -31.57
C ARG A 5 15.20 21.75 -31.73
N ALA A 6 14.34 21.41 -30.78
CA ALA A 6 13.05 22.05 -30.59
C ALA A 6 13.09 22.80 -29.26
N ALA A 7 13.16 24.12 -29.33
CA ALA A 7 12.87 25.03 -28.24
C ALA A 7 11.54 25.72 -28.56
N ASN A 8 10.56 25.66 -27.66
CA ASN A 8 9.59 26.75 -27.49
C ASN A 8 8.77 26.60 -26.20
N ASN A 9 9.37 27.07 -25.10
CA ASN A 9 8.92 28.22 -24.31
C ASN A 9 7.40 28.49 -24.21
N VAL A 10 6.74 27.93 -23.20
CA VAL A 10 5.44 28.40 -22.69
C VAL A 10 5.47 28.39 -21.15
N ASN A 11 6.28 29.26 -20.56
CA ASN A 11 6.21 29.57 -19.13
C ASN A 11 6.35 31.09 -18.96
N ARG A 12 5.23 31.80 -19.10
CA ARG A 12 5.13 33.22 -18.71
C ARG A 12 4.43 33.29 -17.35
N PRO A 13 5.12 33.67 -16.26
CA PRO A 13 4.45 33.85 -14.99
C PRO A 13 3.53 35.09 -15.04
N PRO A 14 2.36 35.05 -14.37
CA PRO A 14 1.49 36.20 -14.25
C PRO A 14 2.16 37.28 -13.38
N GLY A 15 2.12 38.52 -13.85
CA GLY A 15 2.72 39.66 -13.14
C GLY A 15 1.96 40.03 -11.85
N PRO A 16 2.62 40.75 -10.93
CA PRO A 16 2.15 40.98 -9.56
C PRO A 16 0.94 41.93 -9.38
N ASN A 17 0.28 42.37 -10.46
CA ASN A 17 -0.84 43.33 -10.41
C ASN A 17 -2.18 42.77 -10.93
N ALA A 18 -2.33 41.44 -11.00
CA ALA A 18 -3.61 40.83 -11.34
C ALA A 18 -4.54 40.78 -10.10
N GLY A 19 -5.25 41.88 -9.86
CA GLY A 19 -6.28 41.95 -8.82
C GLY A 19 -7.44 40.95 -9.08
N PRO A 20 -8.22 40.58 -8.04
CA PRO A 20 -9.32 39.63 -8.16
C PRO A 20 -10.41 40.23 -9.06
N ARG A 21 -10.69 39.60 -10.20
CA ARG A 21 -11.89 39.91 -10.99
C ARG A 21 -13.08 39.24 -10.33
N ASP A 22 -13.89 40.03 -9.65
CA ASP A 22 -15.16 39.60 -9.08
C ASP A 22 -16.16 39.34 -10.25
N PRO A 23 -16.66 38.11 -10.46
CA PRO A 23 -17.41 37.75 -11.66
C PRO A 23 -18.90 38.13 -11.63
N TYR A 24 -19.37 38.88 -10.62
CA TYR A 24 -20.79 39.20 -10.50
C TYR A 24 -21.05 40.68 -10.20
N PRO A 25 -21.38 41.51 -11.21
CA PRO A 25 -22.01 42.80 -10.95
C PRO A 25 -23.45 42.57 -10.48
N ILE A 26 -23.69 42.70 -9.17
CA ILE A 26 -25.04 42.70 -8.61
C ILE A 26 -25.70 44.03 -8.94
N ASN A 27 -26.38 44.07 -10.09
CA ASN A 27 -27.25 45.18 -10.47
C ASN A 27 -28.62 44.95 -9.83
N ARG A 28 -28.86 45.52 -8.64
CA ARG A 28 -30.15 45.41 -7.94
C ARG A 28 -30.79 46.79 -7.82
N GLN A 29 -31.45 47.24 -8.89
CA GLN A 29 -32.53 48.21 -8.76
C GLN A 29 -33.72 47.47 -8.15
N ARG A 30 -33.98 47.71 -6.87
CA ARG A 30 -35.16 47.20 -6.17
C ARG A 30 -36.15 48.35 -6.08
N GLU A 31 -37.14 48.35 -6.96
CA GLU A 31 -38.33 49.17 -6.83
C GLU A 31 -39.06 48.77 -5.53
N GLU A 32 -39.32 49.76 -4.69
CA GLU A 32 -40.07 49.64 -3.44
C GLU A 32 -41.56 49.54 -3.76
N GLU A 33 -42.09 48.32 -3.82
CA GLU A 33 -43.53 48.09 -3.71
C GLU A 33 -43.95 48.17 -2.23
N PRO A 34 -44.99 48.95 -1.88
CA PRO A 34 -45.51 49.02 -0.53
C PRO A 34 -46.19 47.69 -0.15
N VAL A 35 -45.66 47.06 0.91
CA VAL A 35 -46.18 45.81 1.47
C VAL A 35 -47.59 46.08 2.03
N PRO A 36 -48.62 45.33 1.59
CA PRO A 36 -49.98 45.50 2.11
C PRO A 36 -50.07 44.99 3.55
N ASP A 37 -50.63 45.81 4.42
CA ASP A 37 -50.90 45.50 5.83
C ASP A 37 -51.81 44.26 5.93
N GLY A 38 -51.20 43.13 6.25
CA GLY A 38 -51.89 41.87 6.50
C GLY A 38 -52.58 41.83 7.86
N PRO A 39 -53.56 40.93 8.06
CA PRO A 39 -54.40 40.87 9.24
C PRO A 39 -53.57 40.52 10.49
N THR A 40 -53.63 41.39 11.51
CA THR A 40 -52.99 41.16 12.81
C THR A 40 -53.85 40.21 13.65
N GLU A 41 -53.81 38.91 13.33
CA GLU A 41 -54.33 37.90 14.26
C GLU A 41 -53.43 37.83 15.50
N ARG A 42 -54.04 37.93 16.68
CA ARG A 42 -53.37 37.78 17.98
C ARG A 42 -52.77 36.38 18.07
N ILE A 43 -51.43 36.32 18.12
CA ILE A 43 -50.68 35.11 18.43
C ILE A 43 -51.04 34.70 19.87
N GLU A 44 -51.75 33.58 20.02
CA GLU A 44 -52.05 32.99 21.32
C GLU A 44 -50.76 32.64 22.08
N ASP A 45 -50.82 32.78 23.40
CA ASP A 45 -49.69 32.58 24.31
C ASP A 45 -49.06 31.20 24.15
N ARG A 46 -47.83 31.22 23.66
CA ARG A 46 -47.00 30.05 23.36
C ARG A 46 -46.79 29.24 24.65
N PRO A 47 -47.16 27.94 24.68
CA PRO A 47 -46.95 27.10 25.86
C PRO A 47 -45.47 27.06 26.27
N SER A 48 -45.26 27.04 27.59
CA SER A 48 -44.02 27.36 28.29
C SER A 48 -42.74 26.78 27.68
N ARG A 49 -41.82 27.66 27.26
CA ARG A 49 -40.42 27.38 26.85
C ARG A 49 -39.60 26.50 27.80
N PHE A 50 -40.10 26.24 29.01
CA PHE A 50 -39.39 25.47 30.03
C PHE A 50 -39.43 23.96 29.79
N ARG A 51 -40.54 23.43 29.25
CA ARG A 51 -40.64 21.98 28.93
C ARG A 51 -39.72 21.59 27.78
N ASP A 52 -39.60 22.44 26.76
CA ASP A 52 -38.73 22.18 25.61
C ASP A 52 -37.25 22.20 25.99
N ARG A 53 -36.85 23.08 26.92
CA ARG A 53 -35.47 23.13 27.43
C ARG A 53 -35.09 21.87 28.21
N LEU A 54 -36.02 21.33 29.00
CA LEU A 54 -35.78 20.10 29.75
C LEU A 54 -35.65 18.88 28.82
N ALA A 55 -36.49 18.80 27.80
CA ALA A 55 -36.41 17.77 26.77
C ALA A 55 -35.09 17.85 25.99
N TRP A 56 -34.65 19.06 25.64
CA TRP A 56 -33.39 19.27 24.92
C TRP A 56 -32.16 18.91 25.78
N LEU A 57 -32.17 19.25 27.07
CA LEU A 57 -31.13 18.81 28.01
C LEU A 57 -31.10 17.28 28.15
N GLY A 58 -32.26 16.62 28.25
CA GLY A 58 -32.34 15.16 28.27
C GLY A 58 -31.74 14.53 27.01
N MET A 59 -32.01 15.11 25.84
CA MET A 59 -31.45 14.66 24.57
C MET A 59 -29.93 14.81 24.53
N LEU A 60 -29.38 15.95 24.99
CA LEU A 60 -27.93 16.16 25.06
C LEU A 60 -27.24 15.16 25.98
N VAL A 61 -27.81 14.87 27.14
CA VAL A 61 -27.27 13.88 28.08
C VAL A 61 -27.26 12.48 27.44
N ALA A 62 -28.33 12.11 26.74
CA ALA A 62 -28.39 10.83 26.03
C ALA A 62 -27.32 10.71 24.92
N VAL A 63 -27.12 11.78 24.13
CA VAL A 63 -26.08 11.81 23.08
C VAL A 63 -24.69 11.71 23.68
N PHE A 64 -24.41 12.44 24.77
CA PHE A 64 -23.13 12.36 25.46
C PHE A 64 -22.86 10.95 25.99
N ALA A 65 -23.86 10.31 26.62
CA ALA A 65 -23.73 8.94 27.10
C ALA A 65 -23.40 7.96 25.94
N LEU A 66 -24.06 8.12 24.79
CA LEU A 66 -23.85 7.27 23.62
C LEU A 66 -22.45 7.44 23.01
N ILE A 67 -21.95 8.69 22.93
CA ILE A 67 -20.58 8.97 22.50
C ILE A 67 -19.57 8.35 23.47
N THR A 68 -19.74 8.51 24.79
CA THR A 68 -18.80 7.94 25.76
C THR A 68 -18.76 6.40 25.72
N SER A 69 -19.90 5.74 25.50
CA SER A 69 -19.97 4.27 25.32
C SER A 69 -19.22 3.81 24.07
N SER A 70 -19.36 4.54 22.95
CA SER A 70 -18.66 4.21 21.70
C SER A 70 -17.14 4.32 21.81
N ILE A 71 -16.64 5.33 22.53
CA ILE A 71 -15.20 5.50 22.80
C ILE A 71 -14.67 4.36 23.66
N ALA A 72 -15.40 3.94 24.70
CA ALA A 72 -15.02 2.82 25.56
C ALA A 72 -14.95 1.50 24.78
N ALA A 73 -15.91 1.24 23.88
CA ALA A 73 -15.90 0.06 23.02
C ALA A 73 -14.70 0.04 22.06
N LEU A 74 -14.34 1.19 21.48
CA LEU A 74 -13.17 1.31 20.61
C LEU A 74 -11.86 1.10 21.39
N ALA A 75 -11.74 1.64 22.60
CA ALA A 75 -10.59 1.43 23.46
C ALA A 75 -10.44 -0.04 23.87
N ALA A 76 -11.52 -0.73 24.23
CA ALA A 76 -11.52 -2.15 24.54
C ALA A 76 -11.12 -3.01 23.33
N TRP A 77 -11.57 -2.65 22.12
CA TRP A 77 -11.19 -3.34 20.90
C TRP A 77 -9.71 -3.15 20.52
N GLN A 78 -9.18 -1.94 20.68
CA GLN A 78 -7.76 -1.65 20.50
C GLN A 78 -6.91 -2.43 21.52
N ALA A 79 -7.33 -2.46 22.79
CA ALA A 79 -6.65 -3.22 23.84
C ALA A 79 -6.63 -4.73 23.53
N MET A 80 -7.72 -5.30 23.01
CA MET A 80 -7.74 -6.71 22.57
C MET A 80 -6.79 -6.98 21.40
N LYS A 81 -6.62 -6.05 20.46
CA LYS A 81 -5.62 -6.20 19.38
C LYS A 81 -4.20 -6.22 19.93
N VAL A 82 -3.88 -5.32 20.86
CA VAL A 82 -2.56 -5.27 21.50
C VAL A 82 -2.31 -6.52 22.35
N ALA A 83 -3.29 -6.97 23.13
CA ALA A 83 -3.19 -8.19 23.93
C ALA A 83 -2.97 -9.43 23.04
N ARG A 84 -3.63 -9.51 21.88
CA ARG A 84 -3.37 -10.59 20.90
C ARG A 84 -1.96 -10.52 20.31
N MET A 85 -1.48 -9.33 19.98
CA MET A 85 -0.10 -9.16 19.49
C MET A 85 0.93 -9.55 20.56
N VAL A 86 0.72 -9.19 21.82
CA VAL A 86 1.60 -9.57 22.94
C VAL A 86 1.49 -11.06 23.27
N ALA A 87 0.30 -11.66 23.21
CA ALA A 87 0.12 -13.10 23.41
C ALA A 87 0.81 -13.93 22.31
N MET A 88 0.85 -13.43 21.06
CA MET A 88 1.63 -14.05 19.98
C MET A 88 3.13 -13.78 20.10
N ALA A 89 3.54 -12.68 20.72
CA ALA A 89 4.94 -12.33 20.94
C ALA A 89 5.52 -12.93 22.25
N GLY A 90 4.67 -13.50 23.11
CA GLY A 90 4.97 -13.81 24.51
C GLY A 90 5.18 -15.29 24.82
N GLU A 91 5.15 -16.19 23.84
CA GLU A 91 5.74 -17.52 24.06
C GLU A 91 7.26 -17.39 23.92
N PRO A 92 8.05 -17.64 24.98
CA PRO A 92 9.47 -17.89 24.83
C PRO A 92 9.59 -19.26 24.15
N VAL A 93 9.44 -19.27 22.83
CA VAL A 93 9.91 -20.37 22.02
C VAL A 93 11.41 -20.44 22.28
N SER A 94 11.86 -21.56 22.84
CA SER A 94 13.27 -21.94 22.84
C SER A 94 13.77 -21.93 21.40
N HIS A 95 14.20 -20.77 20.92
CA HIS A 95 14.73 -20.54 19.58
C HIS A 95 16.13 -21.13 19.37
N ALA A 96 16.55 -22.08 20.21
CA ALA A 96 17.86 -22.73 20.13
C ALA A 96 17.81 -24.16 19.57
N GLU A 97 16.63 -24.73 19.27
CA GLU A 97 16.56 -26.15 18.86
C GLU A 97 15.45 -26.46 17.82
N GLN A 98 15.08 -25.47 17.02
CA GLN A 98 14.28 -25.69 15.80
C GLN A 98 15.02 -25.17 14.56
N GLU A 99 16.34 -25.19 14.64
CA GLU A 99 17.24 -25.14 13.49
C GLU A 99 17.46 -26.60 13.05
N SER A 100 17.28 -26.90 11.75
CA SER A 100 17.70 -28.16 11.13
C SER A 100 16.94 -29.45 11.52
N ARG A 101 15.68 -29.55 11.09
CA ARG A 101 15.16 -30.87 10.67
C ARG A 101 14.13 -30.79 9.54
N THR A 102 14.27 -29.82 8.64
CA THR A 102 13.65 -29.87 7.31
C THR A 102 14.67 -30.52 6.38
N THR A 103 14.45 -31.80 6.08
CA THR A 103 15.31 -32.61 5.20
C THR A 103 15.62 -31.86 3.90
N GLY A 104 16.85 -31.39 3.74
CA GLY A 104 17.41 -30.93 2.46
C GLY A 104 17.46 -29.41 2.20
N PHE A 105 17.02 -28.55 3.11
CA PHE A 105 17.10 -27.09 2.91
C PHE A 105 17.84 -26.39 4.07
N ALA A 106 18.88 -25.63 3.75
CA ALA A 106 19.63 -24.82 4.72
C ALA A 106 19.41 -23.32 4.43
N VAL A 107 19.06 -22.53 5.43
CA VAL A 107 18.84 -21.08 5.27
C VAL A 107 20.13 -20.39 4.81
N SER A 108 20.08 -19.66 3.70
CA SER A 108 21.19 -18.82 3.19
C SER A 108 21.16 -17.44 3.82
N TYR A 109 19.98 -16.81 3.80
CA TYR A 109 19.70 -15.52 4.42
C TYR A 109 18.21 -15.44 4.74
N ALA A 110 17.85 -14.68 5.76
CA ALA A 110 16.47 -14.54 6.22
C ALA A 110 16.07 -13.07 6.25
N GLN A 111 14.96 -12.75 5.57
CA GLN A 111 14.34 -11.44 5.64
C GLN A 111 15.25 -10.27 5.20
N GLU A 112 16.14 -10.50 4.24
CA GLU A 112 17.07 -9.48 3.76
C GLU A 112 16.31 -8.41 2.94
N PRO A 113 16.47 -7.12 3.26
CA PRO A 113 15.78 -6.05 2.56
C PRO A 113 16.40 -5.77 1.19
N LEU A 114 15.55 -5.70 0.17
CA LEU A 114 15.91 -5.36 -1.20
C LEU A 114 15.21 -4.07 -1.61
N ARG A 115 15.98 -3.05 -2.04
CA ARG A 115 15.42 -1.78 -2.51
C ARG A 115 15.65 -1.61 -4.00
N VAL A 116 14.57 -1.54 -4.75
CA VAL A 116 14.58 -1.24 -6.17
C VAL A 116 14.24 0.24 -6.34
N GLN A 117 15.19 0.99 -6.90
CA GLN A 117 15.04 2.40 -7.19
C GLN A 117 15.38 2.63 -8.65
N VAL A 118 14.35 2.75 -9.48
CA VAL A 118 14.50 3.06 -10.89
C VAL A 118 13.54 4.16 -11.29
N GLY A 119 13.86 4.83 -12.40
CA GLY A 119 12.96 5.80 -13.00
C GLY A 119 11.70 5.15 -13.61
N CYS A 120 10.84 6.00 -14.16
CA CYS A 120 9.70 5.55 -14.95
C CYS A 120 10.13 4.82 -16.22
N ALA A 121 9.39 3.76 -16.59
CA ALA A 121 9.65 2.96 -17.80
C ALA A 121 11.07 2.37 -17.87
N ALA A 122 11.70 2.19 -16.72
CA ALA A 122 13.04 1.61 -16.59
C ALA A 122 12.97 0.16 -16.13
N VAL A 123 14.01 -0.59 -16.47
CA VAL A 123 14.14 -2.00 -16.09
C VAL A 123 15.28 -2.11 -15.08
N LEU A 124 15.06 -2.90 -14.02
CA LEU A 124 16.12 -3.31 -13.12
C LEU A 124 16.17 -4.84 -13.06
N PHE A 125 17.38 -5.35 -12.88
CA PHE A 125 17.63 -6.76 -12.68
C PHE A 125 18.02 -7.01 -11.22
N VAL A 126 17.49 -8.08 -10.64
CA VAL A 126 17.68 -8.45 -9.24
C VAL A 126 18.25 -9.85 -9.19
N ASP A 127 19.33 -9.99 -8.42
CA ASP A 127 19.98 -11.24 -8.08
C ASP A 127 19.48 -11.66 -6.69
N LEU A 128 19.04 -12.92 -6.56
CA LEU A 128 18.56 -13.53 -5.33
C LEU A 128 19.56 -14.52 -4.74
N ASP A 129 20.61 -14.90 -5.46
CA ASP A 129 21.69 -15.72 -4.91
C ASP A 129 22.55 -14.87 -3.96
N GLU A 130 22.86 -13.64 -4.39
CA GLU A 130 23.33 -12.55 -3.54
C GLU A 130 22.26 -11.46 -3.53
N PRO A 131 21.53 -11.22 -2.43
CA PRO A 131 20.36 -10.34 -2.41
C PRO A 131 20.76 -8.90 -2.75
N ARG A 132 20.74 -8.58 -4.05
CA ARG A 132 21.26 -7.34 -4.62
C ARG A 132 20.36 -6.85 -5.73
N ALA A 133 20.05 -5.57 -5.66
CA ALA A 133 19.43 -4.85 -6.76
C ALA A 133 20.50 -4.38 -7.75
N ASN A 134 20.11 -4.15 -9.01
CA ASN A 134 21.00 -3.69 -10.08
C ASN A 134 22.09 -4.72 -10.47
N ALA A 135 21.70 -5.99 -10.57
CA ALA A 135 22.56 -7.05 -11.09
C ALA A 135 22.69 -6.97 -12.63
N ASP A 136 23.61 -7.74 -13.20
CA ASP A 136 23.65 -7.94 -14.65
C ASP A 136 22.50 -8.84 -15.10
N GLU A 137 21.92 -8.56 -16.27
CA GLU A 137 20.78 -9.32 -16.81
C GLU A 137 21.04 -10.83 -16.85
N LYS A 138 22.25 -11.24 -17.22
CA LYS A 138 22.63 -12.65 -17.40
C LYS A 138 22.63 -13.48 -16.10
N VAL A 139 22.83 -12.83 -14.96
CA VAL A 139 22.88 -13.49 -13.64
C VAL A 139 21.66 -13.18 -12.79
N SER A 140 20.72 -12.41 -13.33
CA SER A 140 19.54 -11.98 -12.58
C SER A 140 18.44 -13.05 -12.55
N ASP A 141 17.92 -13.30 -11.36
CA ASP A 141 16.77 -14.19 -11.14
C ASP A 141 15.45 -13.50 -11.41
N LEU A 142 15.39 -12.19 -11.18
CA LEU A 142 14.18 -11.40 -11.39
C LEU A 142 14.48 -10.16 -12.23
N ARG A 143 13.54 -9.85 -13.12
CA ARG A 143 13.48 -8.61 -13.87
C ARG A 143 12.31 -7.79 -13.37
N TYR A 144 12.60 -6.58 -12.91
CA TYR A 144 11.63 -5.57 -12.51
C TYR A 144 11.41 -4.59 -13.65
N ASP A 145 10.19 -4.54 -14.18
CA ASP A 145 9.73 -3.58 -15.18
C ASP A 145 8.94 -2.47 -14.49
N SER A 146 9.56 -1.30 -14.33
CA SER A 146 8.94 -0.11 -13.77
C SER A 146 7.95 0.47 -14.78
N ARG A 147 6.69 0.55 -14.39
CA ARG A 147 5.66 1.24 -15.16
C ARG A 147 5.19 2.46 -14.41
N CYS A 148 4.97 3.54 -15.14
CA CYS A 148 4.41 4.76 -14.60
C CYS A 148 3.09 5.06 -15.29
N GLY A 149 2.16 5.65 -14.54
CA GLY A 149 0.79 5.91 -15.00
C GLY A 149 -0.20 4.94 -14.36
N THR A 150 -1.11 4.39 -15.16
CA THR A 150 -2.16 3.47 -14.71
C THR A 150 -1.69 2.02 -14.59
N ASP A 151 -0.58 1.68 -15.23
CA ASP A 151 -0.04 0.32 -15.23
C ASP A 151 0.80 0.07 -13.97
N LEU A 152 0.55 -1.07 -13.32
CA LEU A 152 1.37 -1.51 -12.19
C LEU A 152 2.74 -2.02 -12.67
N PRO A 153 3.82 -1.81 -11.89
CA PRO A 153 5.10 -2.45 -12.18
C PRO A 153 4.96 -3.97 -12.18
N ARG A 154 5.86 -4.65 -12.89
CA ARG A 154 5.83 -6.12 -13.01
C ARG A 154 7.17 -6.75 -12.65
N LEU A 155 7.11 -7.89 -11.98
CA LEU A 155 8.23 -8.80 -11.78
C LEU A 155 8.08 -9.99 -12.72
N THR A 156 9.11 -10.26 -13.51
CA THR A 156 9.19 -11.45 -14.36
C THR A 156 10.43 -12.25 -13.99
N LEU A 157 10.42 -13.56 -14.27
CA LEU A 157 11.60 -14.40 -14.08
C LEU A 157 12.70 -13.97 -15.06
N GLY A 158 13.91 -13.82 -14.54
CA GLY A 158 15.13 -13.54 -15.31
C GLY A 158 15.85 -14.83 -15.73
N PRO A 159 16.96 -14.72 -16.47
CA PRO A 159 17.75 -15.87 -16.94
C PRO A 159 18.34 -16.73 -15.82
N GLY A 160 18.58 -16.15 -14.63
CA GLY A 160 19.05 -16.84 -13.44
C GLY A 160 17.98 -17.70 -12.76
N ALA A 161 16.69 -17.46 -13.02
CA ALA A 161 15.63 -18.24 -12.42
C ALA A 161 15.26 -19.47 -13.26
N VAL A 162 15.25 -20.64 -12.63
CA VAL A 162 14.75 -21.90 -13.22
C VAL A 162 13.23 -21.93 -13.26
N ALA A 163 12.58 -21.48 -12.19
CA ALA A 163 11.13 -21.47 -12.08
C ALA A 163 10.65 -20.49 -11.00
N GLY A 164 9.36 -20.18 -11.00
CA GLY A 164 8.75 -19.39 -9.94
C GLY A 164 7.23 -19.55 -9.87
N ALA A 165 6.64 -19.12 -8.77
CA ALA A 165 5.19 -19.16 -8.52
C ALA A 165 4.74 -18.00 -7.64
N GLN A 166 3.61 -17.38 -7.99
CA GLN A 166 2.96 -16.42 -7.10
C GLN A 166 2.21 -17.16 -6.00
N VAL A 167 2.41 -16.72 -4.76
CA VAL A 167 1.75 -17.28 -3.58
C VAL A 167 1.03 -16.17 -2.80
N LYS A 168 0.11 -16.57 -1.93
CA LYS A 168 -0.63 -15.64 -1.05
C LYS A 168 -0.10 -15.63 0.38
N ASP A 169 0.63 -16.68 0.74
CA ASP A 169 1.12 -16.92 2.08
C ASP A 169 2.57 -16.44 2.21
N LEU A 170 2.84 -15.68 3.27
CA LEU A 170 4.12 -15.06 3.59
C LEU A 170 5.01 -15.98 4.44
N ASP A 171 4.41 -16.98 5.10
CA ASP A 171 5.09 -17.85 6.06
C ASP A 171 5.49 -19.19 5.44
N LEU A 172 5.62 -19.24 4.10
CA LEU A 172 6.04 -20.44 3.39
C LEU A 172 7.52 -20.74 3.63
N ASP A 173 7.79 -22.01 3.93
CA ASP A 173 9.14 -22.56 3.93
C ASP A 173 9.58 -22.97 2.51
N ALA A 174 10.84 -23.40 2.38
CA ALA A 174 11.40 -23.85 1.11
C ALA A 174 10.57 -24.97 0.46
N ALA A 175 10.07 -25.92 1.26
CA ALA A 175 9.26 -27.02 0.76
C ALA A 175 7.88 -26.54 0.26
N GLY A 176 7.27 -25.57 0.95
CA GLY A 176 6.06 -24.87 0.53
C GLY A 176 6.24 -24.15 -0.79
N CYS A 177 7.35 -23.43 -0.96
CA CYS A 177 7.70 -22.80 -2.23
C CYS A 177 7.91 -23.81 -3.35
N ALA A 178 8.65 -24.90 -3.12
CA ALA A 178 8.79 -25.98 -4.10
C ALA A 178 7.44 -26.57 -4.53
N ARG A 179 6.51 -26.79 -3.58
CA ARG A 179 5.14 -27.25 -3.89
C ARG A 179 4.37 -26.23 -4.73
N ALA A 180 4.45 -24.94 -4.39
CA ALA A 180 3.78 -23.88 -5.13
C ALA A 180 4.28 -23.78 -6.57
N ILE A 181 5.60 -23.83 -6.79
CA ILE A 181 6.21 -23.85 -8.13
C ILE A 181 5.71 -25.03 -8.95
N ARG A 182 5.66 -26.23 -8.37
CA ARG A 182 5.17 -27.42 -9.07
C ARG A 182 3.69 -27.33 -9.44
N ASN A 183 2.86 -26.77 -8.56
CA ASN A 183 1.40 -26.75 -8.73
C ASN A 183 0.90 -25.58 -9.56
N SER A 184 1.64 -24.46 -9.59
CA SER A 184 1.21 -23.21 -10.24
C SER A 184 2.42 -22.42 -10.75
N PRO A 185 3.20 -22.97 -11.71
CA PRO A 185 4.36 -22.29 -12.24
C PRO A 185 3.96 -21.02 -13.02
N ILE A 186 4.78 -19.98 -12.91
CA ILE A 186 4.72 -18.83 -13.80
C ILE A 186 5.24 -19.28 -15.17
N GLY A 187 4.37 -19.23 -16.18
CA GLY A 187 4.74 -19.57 -17.55
C GLY A 187 5.72 -18.58 -18.20
N PRO A 188 6.31 -18.94 -19.35
CA PRO A 188 7.19 -18.05 -20.10
C PRO A 188 6.53 -16.70 -20.41
N GLY A 189 7.21 -15.59 -20.12
CA GLY A 189 6.67 -14.23 -20.27
C GLY A 189 5.59 -13.85 -19.23
N GLY A 190 5.21 -14.80 -18.37
CA GLY A 190 4.40 -14.55 -17.19
C GLY A 190 5.13 -13.68 -16.18
N GLY A 191 4.37 -13.00 -15.34
CA GLY A 191 4.94 -12.11 -14.34
C GLY A 191 3.91 -11.70 -13.31
N VAL A 192 4.41 -11.28 -12.16
CA VAL A 192 3.64 -10.88 -11.00
C VAL A 192 3.54 -9.36 -10.96
N GLU A 193 2.33 -8.85 -10.79
CA GLU A 193 2.14 -7.42 -10.52
C GLU A 193 2.73 -7.05 -9.17
N VAL A 194 3.51 -5.98 -9.15
CA VAL A 194 4.15 -5.47 -7.96
C VAL A 194 3.14 -4.63 -7.19
N ARG A 195 2.63 -5.21 -6.11
CA ARG A 195 1.74 -4.57 -5.14
C ARG A 195 2.18 -4.98 -3.74
N LYS A 196 1.94 -4.12 -2.76
CA LYS A 196 2.25 -4.43 -1.35
C LYS A 196 1.58 -5.75 -0.93
N GLY A 197 2.36 -6.62 -0.31
CA GLY A 197 1.95 -7.97 0.10
C GLY A 197 1.93 -9.01 -1.03
N ALA A 198 2.39 -8.68 -2.24
CA ALA A 198 2.63 -9.69 -3.27
C ALA A 198 3.82 -10.57 -2.84
N VAL A 199 3.66 -11.89 -3.02
CA VAL A 199 4.65 -12.89 -2.63
C VAL A 199 4.98 -13.79 -3.81
N LEU A 200 6.26 -14.06 -4.01
CA LEU A 200 6.80 -14.82 -5.12
C LEU A 200 7.82 -15.85 -4.60
N CYS A 201 7.58 -17.12 -4.90
CA CYS A 201 8.58 -18.17 -4.76
C CYS A 201 9.41 -18.25 -6.03
N VAL A 202 10.73 -18.37 -5.91
CA VAL A 202 11.69 -18.47 -7.02
C VAL A 202 12.65 -19.60 -6.74
N LEU A 203 12.92 -20.43 -7.74
CA LEU A 203 14.02 -21.39 -7.76
C LEU A 203 15.12 -20.82 -8.66
N THR A 204 16.28 -20.50 -8.11
CA THR A 204 17.44 -19.96 -8.84
C THR A 204 18.25 -21.08 -9.51
N ALA A 205 19.05 -20.71 -10.50
CA ALA A 205 19.94 -21.59 -11.25
C ALA A 205 21.37 -21.62 -10.68
N ALA A 206 21.58 -21.08 -9.47
CA ALA A 206 22.86 -21.16 -8.77
C ALA A 206 23.34 -22.60 -8.59
N GLN A 207 24.62 -22.73 -8.25
CA GLN A 207 25.25 -23.99 -7.88
C GLN A 207 25.88 -23.84 -6.49
N PRO A 208 25.23 -24.36 -5.42
CA PRO A 208 23.95 -25.09 -5.41
C PRO A 208 22.75 -24.15 -5.67
N ALA A 209 21.66 -24.72 -6.20
CA ALA A 209 20.44 -23.96 -6.45
C ALA A 209 19.86 -23.40 -5.15
N ALA A 210 19.21 -22.25 -5.21
CA ALA A 210 18.54 -21.65 -4.07
C ALA A 210 17.02 -21.57 -4.29
N MET A 211 16.26 -21.90 -3.26
CA MET A 211 14.84 -21.58 -3.17
C MET A 211 14.71 -20.25 -2.46
N THR A 212 13.95 -19.30 -3.00
CA THR A 212 13.82 -17.96 -2.42
C THR A 212 12.36 -17.55 -2.37
N LEU A 213 11.92 -17.04 -1.21
CA LEU A 213 10.63 -16.38 -1.01
C LEU A 213 10.85 -14.87 -1.01
N VAL A 214 10.21 -14.17 -1.94
CA VAL A 214 10.27 -12.72 -2.08
C VAL A 214 8.92 -12.10 -1.75
N GLU A 215 8.91 -11.14 -0.82
CA GLU A 215 7.76 -10.33 -0.44
C GLU A 215 7.96 -8.89 -0.92
N VAL A 216 6.92 -8.30 -1.52
CA VAL A 216 6.86 -6.86 -1.79
C VAL A 216 6.32 -6.13 -0.57
N THR A 217 7.18 -5.41 0.14
CA THR A 217 6.84 -4.69 1.38
C THR A 217 6.31 -3.28 1.13
N GLU A 218 6.75 -2.63 0.04
CA GLU A 218 6.38 -1.27 -0.32
C GLU A 218 6.39 -1.08 -1.84
N VAL A 219 5.50 -0.23 -2.36
CA VAL A 219 5.50 0.22 -3.76
C VAL A 219 5.34 1.73 -3.79
N GLY A 220 6.31 2.43 -4.35
CA GLY A 220 6.29 3.87 -4.52
C GLY A 220 5.70 4.30 -5.86
N ARG A 221 5.29 5.57 -5.95
CA ARG A 221 4.65 6.13 -7.16
C ARG A 221 5.64 6.42 -8.29
N THR A 222 6.93 6.41 -7.99
CA THR A 222 8.02 6.80 -8.92
C THR A 222 8.75 5.60 -9.50
N GLY A 223 8.18 4.40 -9.44
CA GLY A 223 8.84 3.18 -9.90
C GLY A 223 9.73 2.51 -8.86
N THR A 224 9.74 3.00 -7.62
CA THR A 224 10.47 2.38 -6.50
C THR A 224 9.68 1.23 -5.89
N ALA A 225 10.35 0.16 -5.48
CA ALA A 225 9.74 -0.94 -4.73
C ALA A 225 10.65 -1.38 -3.58
N GLY A 226 10.05 -1.60 -2.42
CA GLY A 226 10.68 -2.28 -1.28
C GLY A 226 10.29 -3.74 -1.32
N MET A 227 11.29 -4.62 -1.20
CA MET A 227 11.11 -6.06 -1.13
C MET A 227 11.90 -6.62 0.06
N ARG A 228 11.56 -7.84 0.43
CA ARG A 228 12.27 -8.63 1.42
C ARG A 228 12.38 -10.06 0.92
N ALA A 229 13.55 -10.67 1.06
CA ALA A 229 13.79 -12.01 0.57
C ALA A 229 14.30 -12.95 1.68
N THR A 230 13.84 -14.19 1.66
CA THR A 230 14.37 -15.28 2.47
C THR A 230 14.77 -16.40 1.53
N SER A 231 15.99 -16.93 1.67
CA SER A 231 16.53 -17.94 0.77
C SER A 231 17.02 -19.16 1.53
N TRP A 232 16.90 -20.32 0.88
CA TRP A 232 17.37 -21.61 1.34
C TRP A 232 18.16 -22.31 0.24
N LYS A 233 19.36 -22.82 0.55
CA LYS A 233 20.10 -23.72 -0.34
C LYS A 233 19.33 -25.02 -0.50
N VAL A 234 19.13 -25.44 -1.74
CA VAL A 234 18.60 -26.76 -2.07
C VAL A 234 19.77 -27.75 -1.97
N ALA A 235 19.61 -28.82 -1.21
CA ALA A 235 20.57 -29.92 -1.21
C ALA A 235 20.73 -30.46 -2.65
N GLY A 236 21.98 -30.51 -3.11
CA GLY A 236 22.35 -31.09 -4.40
C GLY A 236 22.32 -32.61 -4.40
#